data_AF-A0A8J4RWQ9-F1
#
_entry.id   AF-A0A8J4RWQ9-F1
#
_cell.length_a   1.000
_cell.length_b   1.000
_cell.length_c   1.000
_cell.angle_alpha   90.00
_cell.angle_beta   90.00
_cell.angle_gamma   90.00
#
_symmetry.space_group_name_H-M   'P 1'
#
loop_
_entity.id
_entity.type
_entity.pdbx_description
1 polymer ?
#
loop_
_entity_poly.entity_id
_entity_poly.type
_entity_poly.pdbx_seq_one_letter_code
_entity_poly.pdbx_strand_id
1 'polypeptide(L)'
;MAVNSSTPPLHRALPSRSPLAFFNRTGPGFFTHSPNPRLVSVRSHSQNSAPDGSGSKRSLSLEDSQTSIGSSSSAIDFLTLCHRLKTTKRKGWINHGIKGPESIADHMYRMALMALIAADLPSGLNRERCIKIAIVHDIAEAIVGDITPSDGVPKEEKSRMEQAALSEMCKVLGGGMRAEEIEELWQEYENNSSLEANLVKDFDKVELILQALEYETQHGKVLDEFFVSTAGKFQTEIGKSIIDPDLVSFRVAIRTTSYVGATSKLQQLNQSCQSEFCILRC
;
A
#
# COMPACT_ATOMS: atom_id res chain seq x y z
N MET A 1 -73.46 -43.24 -21.03
CA MET A 1 -74.14 -42.16 -20.28
C MET A 1 -73.15 -41.03 -20.05
N ALA A 2 -73.60 -39.79 -20.28
CA ALA A 2 -73.05 -38.50 -19.85
C ALA A 2 -71.75 -37.93 -20.50
N VAL A 3 -72.05 -37.02 -21.43
CA VAL A 3 -71.47 -35.77 -21.96
C VAL A 3 -70.52 -34.92 -21.07
N ASN A 4 -69.65 -34.14 -21.78
CA ASN A 4 -69.13 -32.76 -21.53
C ASN A 4 -68.26 -32.51 -20.28
N SER A 5 -67.37 -31.51 -20.17
CA SER A 5 -66.77 -30.43 -21.00
C SER A 5 -65.68 -29.81 -20.08
N SER A 6 -64.63 -29.11 -20.54
CA SER A 6 -64.48 -27.63 -20.43
C SER A 6 -62.98 -27.27 -20.38
N THR A 7 -62.66 -26.08 -20.87
CA THR A 7 -61.36 -25.42 -21.17
C THR A 7 -60.63 -24.77 -19.96
N PRO A 8 -59.42 -24.16 -20.12
CA PRO A 8 -58.36 -23.99 -19.07
C PRO A 8 -58.23 -22.56 -18.51
N PRO A 9 -57.18 -22.25 -17.70
CA PRO A 9 -56.70 -20.88 -17.56
C PRO A 9 -55.20 -20.65 -17.85
N LEU A 10 -54.94 -19.40 -18.24
CA LEU A 10 -53.71 -18.71 -18.63
C LEU A 10 -52.81 -18.28 -17.44
N HIS A 11 -51.49 -18.23 -17.63
CA HIS A 11 -50.57 -17.26 -16.98
C HIS A 11 -49.30 -17.14 -17.87
N ARG A 12 -49.23 -16.20 -18.81
CA ARG A 12 -48.81 -14.78 -18.73
C ARG A 12 -47.30 -14.60 -18.47
N ALA A 13 -46.57 -14.42 -19.56
CA ALA A 13 -45.21 -13.88 -19.63
C ALA A 13 -45.17 -12.38 -19.26
N LEU A 14 -44.05 -11.93 -18.68
CA LEU A 14 -43.74 -10.51 -18.46
C LEU A 14 -42.47 -10.12 -19.25
N PRO A 15 -42.45 -8.93 -19.90
CA PRO A 15 -41.37 -8.51 -20.77
C PRO A 15 -40.37 -7.54 -20.12
N SER A 16 -39.22 -7.44 -20.78
CA SER A 16 -38.11 -6.49 -20.58
C SER A 16 -38.53 -5.02 -20.59
N ARG A 17 -37.82 -4.18 -19.82
CA ARG A 17 -37.79 -2.72 -20.03
C ARG A 17 -36.38 -2.13 -19.91
N SER A 18 -36.01 -1.42 -20.97
CA SER A 18 -34.87 -0.50 -21.12
C SER A 18 -35.17 0.90 -20.54
N PRO A 19 -34.16 1.79 -20.45
CA PRO A 19 -34.19 2.99 -19.60
C PRO A 19 -34.70 4.24 -20.32
N LEU A 20 -35.27 5.19 -19.56
CA LEU A 20 -35.59 6.53 -20.03
C LEU A 20 -34.86 7.59 -19.20
N ALA A 21 -34.35 8.57 -19.93
CA ALA A 21 -33.64 9.73 -19.46
C ALA A 21 -34.55 10.96 -19.25
N PHE A 22 -33.97 11.97 -18.58
CA PHE A 22 -34.35 13.39 -18.47
C PHE A 22 -35.56 13.77 -17.59
N PHE A 23 -35.31 14.62 -16.58
CA PHE A 23 -35.64 16.05 -16.70
C PHE A 23 -34.91 16.94 -15.66
N ASN A 24 -34.54 18.12 -16.14
CA ASN A 24 -33.90 19.24 -15.46
C ASN A 24 -34.92 19.99 -14.57
N ARG A 25 -34.56 20.42 -13.35
CA ARG A 25 -35.23 21.56 -12.71
C ARG A 25 -34.37 22.30 -11.68
N THR A 26 -34.48 23.61 -11.77
CA THR A 26 -33.79 24.72 -11.11
C THR A 26 -34.32 25.07 -9.71
N GLY A 27 -33.46 25.58 -8.83
CA GLY A 27 -33.78 26.65 -7.86
C GLY A 27 -33.88 26.26 -6.36
N PRO A 28 -33.68 27.23 -5.43
CA PRO A 28 -32.82 27.05 -4.25
C PRO A 28 -33.57 27.07 -2.90
N GLY A 29 -32.99 26.48 -1.86
CA GLY A 29 -33.51 26.61 -0.49
C GLY A 29 -32.70 25.90 0.60
N PHE A 30 -32.12 26.70 1.50
CA PHE A 30 -31.89 26.47 2.93
C PHE A 30 -31.02 25.27 3.40
N PHE A 31 -29.76 25.58 3.76
CA PHE A 31 -28.97 24.77 4.71
C PHE A 31 -28.94 25.46 6.09
N THR A 32 -29.53 24.81 7.10
CA THR A 32 -29.21 25.07 8.52
C THR A 32 -29.21 23.74 9.27
N HIS A 33 -28.01 23.26 9.63
CA HIS A 33 -27.62 22.78 10.95
C HIS A 33 -26.43 21.81 10.88
N SER A 34 -25.27 22.26 11.37
CA SER A 34 -24.17 21.41 11.82
C SER A 34 -24.38 21.01 13.29
N PRO A 35 -24.08 19.77 13.70
CA PRO A 35 -23.93 19.44 15.11
C PRO A 35 -22.47 19.60 15.57
N ASN A 36 -22.29 20.35 16.65
CA ASN A 36 -21.04 20.56 17.39
C ASN A 36 -20.58 19.27 18.12
N PRO A 37 -19.27 18.97 18.16
CA PRO A 37 -18.73 17.92 19.03
C PRO A 37 -18.54 18.42 20.47
N ARG A 38 -18.91 17.58 21.45
CA ARG A 38 -18.75 17.84 22.89
C ARG A 38 -17.29 17.69 23.30
N LEU A 39 -16.69 18.79 23.76
CA LEU A 39 -15.38 18.83 24.42
C LEU A 39 -15.54 18.37 25.87
N VAL A 40 -14.78 17.35 26.30
CA VAL A 40 -14.70 16.93 27.71
C VAL A 40 -13.57 17.73 28.38
N SER A 41 -13.95 18.60 29.32
CA SER A 41 -13.04 19.41 30.12
C SER A 41 -12.58 18.64 31.36
N VAL A 42 -11.27 18.38 31.47
CA VAL A 42 -10.67 17.83 32.70
C VAL A 42 -10.31 18.99 33.61
N ARG A 43 -11.02 19.09 34.74
CA ARG A 43 -10.87 20.14 35.74
C ARG A 43 -9.75 19.75 36.71
N SER A 44 -8.66 20.53 36.74
CA SER A 44 -7.62 20.46 37.76
C SER A 44 -8.12 21.07 39.07
N HIS A 45 -8.06 20.31 40.17
CA HIS A 45 -8.27 20.83 41.52
C HIS A 45 -6.94 21.04 42.23
N SER A 46 -6.60 22.31 42.45
CA SER A 46 -5.58 22.78 43.37
C SER A 46 -6.25 23.01 44.72
N GLN A 47 -5.80 22.33 45.78
CA GLN A 47 -6.07 22.73 47.15
C GLN A 47 -4.75 22.85 47.91
N ASN A 48 -4.43 24.08 48.32
CA ASN A 48 -3.41 24.41 49.30
C ASN A 48 -3.94 24.12 50.70
N SER A 49 -3.17 23.42 51.52
CA SER A 49 -3.26 23.47 52.98
C SER A 49 -1.93 23.01 53.58
N ALA A 50 -1.29 23.89 54.34
CA ALA A 50 -0.24 23.62 55.32
C ALA A 50 -0.80 24.03 56.71
N PRO A 51 -0.19 23.72 57.88
CA PRO A 51 1.19 23.27 58.09
C PRO A 51 1.38 22.14 59.14
N ASP A 52 2.66 21.77 59.33
CA ASP A 52 3.37 21.60 60.62
C ASP A 52 4.06 20.24 60.85
N GLY A 53 5.32 20.29 61.36
CA GLY A 53 5.96 19.15 62.04
C GLY A 53 7.24 18.51 61.45
N SER A 54 8.40 19.08 61.79
CA SER A 54 9.65 18.44 62.27
C SER A 54 10.12 17.05 61.75
N GLY A 55 11.20 17.06 60.94
CA GLY A 55 12.45 16.30 61.13
C GLY A 55 12.49 14.77 60.94
N SER A 56 13.22 14.29 59.91
CA SER A 56 14.40 13.41 60.06
C SER A 56 14.99 12.99 58.69
N LYS A 57 16.32 12.85 58.63
CA LYS A 57 17.12 12.48 57.46
C LYS A 57 16.97 11.00 57.10
N ARG A 58 16.76 10.68 55.82
CA ARG A 58 17.47 9.56 55.14
C ARG A 58 17.30 9.64 53.62
N SER A 59 18.40 9.83 52.91
CA SER A 59 18.49 9.70 51.46
C SER A 59 18.36 8.22 51.08
N LEU A 60 17.28 7.88 50.39
CA LEU A 60 17.14 6.63 49.66
C LEU A 60 17.03 6.99 48.18
N SER A 61 18.12 6.74 47.46
CA SER A 61 18.18 6.80 46.01
C SER A 61 17.29 5.71 45.44
N LEU A 62 16.13 6.11 44.93
CA LEU A 62 15.31 5.29 44.07
C LEU A 62 15.91 5.40 42.66
N GLU A 63 16.56 4.33 42.22
CA GLU A 63 16.87 4.13 40.81
C GLU A 63 15.56 3.94 40.07
N ASP A 64 15.09 5.05 39.50
CA ASP A 64 13.93 5.06 38.62
C ASP A 64 14.38 4.44 37.29
N SER A 65 14.03 3.17 37.10
CA SER A 65 14.14 2.48 35.82
C SER A 65 13.15 3.11 34.85
N GLN A 66 13.50 4.27 34.30
CA GLN A 66 12.75 4.93 33.25
C GLN A 66 12.96 4.16 31.95
N THR A 67 12.08 3.19 31.70
CA THR A 67 11.77 2.75 30.33
C THR A 67 11.41 4.00 29.53
N SER A 68 12.35 4.48 28.71
CA SER A 68 12.21 5.71 27.96
C SER A 68 11.12 5.56 26.90
N ILE A 69 9.91 6.01 27.24
CA ILE A 69 8.88 6.32 26.26
C ILE A 69 9.53 7.37 25.34
N GLY A 70 9.85 6.98 24.10
CA GLY A 70 10.54 7.85 23.16
C GLY A 70 9.86 9.22 23.10
N SER A 71 10.65 10.29 23.24
CA SER A 71 10.12 11.65 23.25
C SER A 71 9.30 11.92 21.99
N SER A 72 8.12 12.55 22.11
CA SER A 72 7.30 12.93 20.95
C SER A 72 8.08 13.71 19.89
N SER A 73 9.14 14.42 20.30
CA SER A 73 10.07 15.09 19.37
C SER A 73 10.77 14.10 18.43
N SER A 74 11.34 13.00 18.95
CA SER A 74 12.05 11.98 18.15
C SER A 74 11.16 11.30 17.12
N ALA A 75 9.88 11.08 17.45
CA ALA A 75 8.91 10.54 16.50
C ALA A 75 8.61 11.53 15.37
N ILE A 76 8.48 12.83 15.69
CA ILE A 76 8.28 13.88 14.67
C ILE A 76 9.52 14.04 13.79
N ASP A 77 10.72 13.96 14.35
CA ASP A 77 11.97 14.05 13.59
C ASP A 77 12.11 12.85 12.63
N PHE A 78 11.80 11.65 13.11
CA PHE A 78 11.76 10.44 12.27
C PHE A 78 10.73 10.56 11.14
N LEU A 79 9.51 10.99 11.44
CA LEU A 79 8.47 11.19 10.42
C LEU A 79 8.82 12.31 9.42
N THR A 80 9.51 13.35 9.89
CA THR A 80 10.03 14.44 9.05
C THR A 80 11.11 13.92 8.11
N LEU A 81 11.95 12.99 8.55
CA LEU A 81 12.91 12.32 7.69
C LEU A 81 12.21 11.43 6.65
N CYS A 82 11.22 10.62 7.07
CA CYS A 82 10.43 9.78 6.17
C CYS A 82 9.61 10.56 5.14
N HIS A 83 9.37 11.87 5.33
CA HIS A 83 8.76 12.72 4.31
C HIS A 83 9.50 12.63 2.97
N ARG A 84 10.82 12.42 2.97
CA ARG A 84 11.63 12.29 1.75
C ARG A 84 11.19 11.14 0.85
N LEU A 85 10.56 10.10 1.39
CA LEU A 85 9.99 9.00 0.59
C LEU A 85 8.81 9.44 -0.27
N LYS A 86 8.10 10.51 0.14
CA LYS A 86 6.97 11.09 -0.63
C LYS A 86 7.45 11.94 -1.81
N THR A 87 8.65 12.51 -1.70
CA THR A 87 9.20 13.45 -2.68
C THR A 87 10.24 12.80 -3.59
N THR A 88 10.90 11.73 -3.13
CA THR A 88 11.84 10.95 -3.92
C THR A 88 11.08 10.05 -4.89
N LYS A 89 11.36 10.25 -6.17
CA LYS A 89 10.70 9.55 -7.27
C LYS A 89 11.47 8.28 -7.63
N ARG A 90 10.74 7.21 -7.94
CA ARG A 90 11.32 5.94 -8.37
C ARG A 90 12.13 6.15 -9.65
N LYS A 91 13.44 6.01 -9.53
CA LYS A 91 14.46 6.42 -10.49
C LYS A 91 14.44 5.55 -11.75
N GLY A 92 14.04 4.28 -11.63
CA GLY A 92 13.80 3.41 -12.79
C GLY A 92 12.87 4.07 -13.82
N TRP A 93 11.78 4.70 -13.36
CA TRP A 93 10.83 5.39 -14.23
C TRP A 93 11.36 6.72 -14.79
N ILE A 94 12.14 7.45 -13.98
CA ILE A 94 12.81 8.69 -14.42
C ILE A 94 13.76 8.38 -15.57
N ASN A 95 14.58 7.33 -15.43
CA ASN A 95 15.53 6.90 -16.46
C ASN A 95 14.83 6.50 -17.76
N HIS A 96 13.58 6.04 -17.65
CA HIS A 96 12.72 5.74 -18.79
C HIS A 96 11.89 6.92 -19.28
N GLY A 97 12.14 8.14 -18.78
CA GLY A 97 11.47 9.36 -19.19
C GLY A 97 9.96 9.36 -18.95
N ILE A 98 9.49 8.66 -17.92
CA ILE A 98 8.11 8.77 -17.43
C ILE A 98 7.93 10.15 -16.78
N LYS A 99 6.85 10.85 -17.13
CA LYS A 99 6.55 12.18 -16.59
C LYS A 99 5.66 12.05 -15.37
N GLY A 100 6.06 12.67 -14.26
CA GLY A 100 5.34 12.56 -12.99
C GLY A 100 5.30 11.13 -12.44
N PRO A 101 6.44 10.41 -12.38
CA PRO A 101 6.45 9.05 -11.86
C PRO A 101 6.05 9.02 -10.38
N GLU A 102 5.68 7.84 -9.93
CA GLU A 102 5.39 7.53 -8.53
C GLU A 102 6.60 7.85 -7.62
N SER A 103 6.29 8.14 -6.35
CA SER A 103 7.28 8.20 -5.28
C SER A 103 7.55 6.82 -4.67
N ILE A 104 8.64 6.69 -3.91
CA ILE A 104 8.93 5.45 -3.17
C ILE A 104 7.78 5.13 -2.19
N ALA A 105 7.18 6.16 -1.58
CA ALA A 105 6.03 5.98 -0.70
C ALA A 105 4.78 5.44 -1.43
N ASP A 106 4.56 5.78 -2.70
CA ASP A 106 3.44 5.26 -3.50
C ASP A 106 3.61 3.75 -3.75
N HIS A 107 4.83 3.35 -4.13
CA HIS A 107 5.24 1.96 -4.32
C HIS A 107 5.00 1.12 -3.04
N MET A 108 5.59 1.54 -1.91
CA MET A 108 5.43 0.83 -0.63
C MET A 108 3.98 0.77 -0.15
N TYR A 109 3.19 1.82 -0.41
CA TYR A 109 1.76 1.83 -0.07
C TYR A 109 0.99 0.75 -0.85
N ARG A 110 1.20 0.65 -2.17
CA ARG A 110 0.51 -0.35 -2.98
C ARG A 110 0.96 -1.77 -2.61
N MET A 111 2.23 -1.98 -2.27
CA MET A 111 2.70 -3.26 -1.73
C MET A 111 2.03 -3.63 -0.40
N ALA A 112 1.89 -2.67 0.53
CA ALA A 112 1.21 -2.91 1.80
C ALA A 112 -0.28 -3.26 1.59
N LEU A 113 -0.93 -2.62 0.61
CA LEU A 113 -2.28 -3.00 0.18
C LEU A 113 -2.32 -4.42 -0.38
N MET A 114 -1.37 -4.80 -1.24
CA MET A 114 -1.29 -6.16 -1.78
C MET A 114 -1.16 -7.20 -0.67
N ALA A 115 -0.31 -6.96 0.34
CA ALA A 115 -0.19 -7.82 1.51
C ALA A 115 -1.50 -7.91 2.32
N LEU A 116 -2.21 -6.78 2.47
CA LEU A 116 -3.48 -6.72 3.18
C LEU A 116 -4.58 -7.55 2.50
N ILE A 117 -4.65 -7.52 1.17
CA ILE A 117 -5.74 -8.11 0.37
C ILE A 117 -5.39 -9.49 -0.21
N ALA A 118 -4.17 -9.99 -0.01
CA ALA A 118 -3.78 -11.32 -0.46
C ALA A 118 -4.67 -12.39 0.18
N ALA A 119 -5.45 -13.08 -0.65
CA ALA A 119 -6.30 -14.19 -0.26
C ALA A 119 -5.46 -15.43 0.09
N ASP A 120 -6.05 -16.33 0.89
CA ASP A 120 -5.52 -17.69 1.15
C ASP A 120 -4.02 -17.78 1.49
N LEU A 121 -3.58 -16.99 2.46
CA LEU A 121 -2.21 -17.09 2.96
C LEU A 121 -1.94 -18.49 3.52
N PRO A 122 -0.86 -19.18 3.09
CA PRO A 122 -0.50 -20.49 3.62
C PRO A 122 -0.35 -20.47 5.14
N SER A 123 -0.64 -21.61 5.77
CA SER A 123 -0.43 -21.78 7.21
C SER A 123 1.02 -21.45 7.59
N GLY A 124 1.19 -20.59 8.59
CA GLY A 124 2.50 -20.14 9.06
C GLY A 124 2.97 -18.80 8.51
N LEU A 125 2.25 -18.19 7.56
CA LEU A 125 2.55 -16.85 7.05
C LEU A 125 1.72 -15.78 7.77
N ASN A 126 2.38 -14.76 8.30
CA ASN A 126 1.76 -13.67 9.05
C ASN A 126 1.52 -12.42 8.18
N ARG A 127 0.25 -12.15 7.88
CA ARG A 127 -0.18 -10.97 7.10
C ARG A 127 0.30 -9.64 7.69
N GLU A 128 0.18 -9.46 9.01
CA GLU A 128 0.58 -8.21 9.67
C GLU A 128 2.08 -7.98 9.49
N ARG A 129 2.87 -9.05 9.61
CA ARG A 129 4.31 -8.99 9.39
C ARG A 129 4.64 -8.64 7.94
N CYS A 130 3.96 -9.21 6.94
CA CYS A 130 4.12 -8.79 5.53
C CYS A 130 3.81 -7.31 5.31
N ILE A 131 2.71 -6.79 5.89
CA ILE A 131 2.35 -5.38 5.78
C ILE A 131 3.45 -4.51 6.40
N LYS A 132 3.95 -4.89 7.59
CA LYS A 132 5.04 -4.18 8.25
C LYS A 132 6.28 -4.17 7.36
N ILE A 133 6.74 -5.34 6.86
CA ILE A 133 7.90 -5.42 5.96
C ILE A 133 7.72 -4.51 4.75
N ALA A 134 6.56 -4.56 4.09
CA ALA A 134 6.27 -3.73 2.92
C ALA A 134 6.43 -2.22 3.18
N ILE A 135 6.05 -1.75 4.38
CA ILE A 135 6.14 -0.33 4.77
C ILE A 135 7.57 0.11 5.09
N VAL A 136 8.46 -0.80 5.51
CA VAL A 136 9.84 -0.46 5.92
C VAL A 136 10.92 -0.88 4.94
N HIS A 137 10.67 -1.76 3.97
CA HIS A 137 11.73 -2.37 3.17
C HIS A 137 12.62 -1.36 2.41
N ASP A 138 12.03 -0.31 1.83
CA ASP A 138 12.74 0.78 1.14
C ASP A 138 12.88 2.04 2.02
N ILE A 139 12.69 1.94 3.35
CA ILE A 139 12.69 3.13 4.22
C ILE A 139 14.04 3.86 4.22
N ALA A 140 15.14 3.12 4.06
CA ALA A 140 16.51 3.65 3.99
C ALA A 140 16.71 4.58 2.78
N GLU A 141 15.92 4.43 1.72
CA GLU A 141 15.95 5.30 0.54
C GLU A 141 15.55 6.75 0.85
N ALA A 142 14.96 7.02 2.03
CA ALA A 142 14.77 8.37 2.54
C ALA A 142 16.11 9.14 2.67
N ILE A 143 17.22 8.42 2.89
CA ILE A 143 18.56 8.99 3.00
C ILE A 143 19.38 8.70 1.74
N VAL A 144 19.42 7.45 1.28
CA VAL A 144 20.31 7.04 0.18
C VAL A 144 19.77 7.36 -1.21
N GLY A 145 18.45 7.58 -1.32
CA GLY A 145 17.73 7.67 -2.59
C GLY A 145 17.52 6.30 -3.26
N ASP A 146 16.68 6.25 -4.28
CA ASP A 146 16.42 5.02 -5.05
C ASP A 146 17.64 4.69 -5.95
N ILE A 147 18.47 3.75 -5.50
CA ILE A 147 19.66 3.27 -6.22
C ILE A 147 19.26 2.16 -7.19
N THR A 148 19.48 2.40 -8.48
CA THR A 148 19.08 1.49 -9.55
C THR A 148 20.26 0.70 -10.11
N PRO A 149 20.05 -0.41 -10.82
CA PRO A 149 21.13 -1.13 -11.51
C PRO A 149 21.96 -0.25 -12.46
N SER A 150 21.36 0.78 -13.07
CA SER A 150 22.07 1.74 -13.95
C SER A 150 23.07 2.64 -13.22
N ASP A 151 23.03 2.71 -11.89
CA ASP A 151 23.98 3.50 -11.10
C ASP A 151 25.34 2.80 -10.91
N GLY A 152 25.42 1.50 -11.23
CA GLY A 152 26.67 0.73 -11.15
C GLY A 152 27.20 0.54 -9.73
N VAL A 153 26.38 0.79 -8.70
CA VAL A 153 26.72 0.54 -7.30
C VAL A 153 26.67 -0.97 -7.04
N PRO A 154 27.77 -1.60 -6.57
CA PRO A 154 27.76 -3.02 -6.20
C PRO A 154 26.70 -3.32 -5.13
N LYS A 155 26.14 -4.54 -5.16
CA LYS A 155 25.08 -4.94 -4.23
C LYS A 155 25.51 -4.79 -2.77
N GLU A 156 26.75 -5.17 -2.47
CA GLU A 156 27.31 -5.11 -1.12
C GLU A 156 27.45 -3.67 -0.63
N GLU A 157 27.80 -2.75 -1.54
CA GLU A 157 27.91 -1.33 -1.21
C GLU A 157 26.54 -0.67 -1.04
N LYS A 158 25.57 -0.99 -1.90
CA LYS A 158 24.16 -0.58 -1.73
C LYS A 158 23.65 -1.01 -0.35
N SER A 159 23.79 -2.29 -0.01
CA SER A 159 23.36 -2.84 1.27
C SER A 159 24.05 -2.16 2.46
N ARG A 160 25.37 -1.90 2.36
CA ARG A 160 26.12 -1.17 3.39
C ARG A 160 25.61 0.26 3.58
N MET A 161 25.34 0.98 2.49
CA MET A 161 24.80 2.35 2.53
C MET A 161 23.41 2.37 3.15
N GLU A 162 22.53 1.46 2.76
CA GLU A 162 21.16 1.37 3.27
C GLU A 162 21.12 0.96 4.74
N GLN A 163 21.96 0.00 5.16
CA GLN A 163 22.10 -0.37 6.56
C GLN A 163 22.59 0.80 7.42
N ALA A 164 23.55 1.60 6.91
CA ALA A 164 24.04 2.78 7.61
C ALA A 164 22.95 3.86 7.75
N ALA A 165 22.19 4.10 6.67
CA ALA A 165 21.04 4.99 6.69
C ALA A 165 19.98 4.53 7.69
N LEU A 166 19.61 3.25 7.69
CA LEU A 166 18.65 2.69 8.63
C LEU A 166 19.09 2.90 10.09
N SER A 167 20.36 2.62 10.39
CA SER A 167 20.90 2.85 11.74
C SER A 167 20.87 4.33 12.15
N GLU A 168 21.01 5.27 11.21
CA GLU A 168 20.81 6.70 11.47
C GLU A 168 19.34 7.01 11.77
N MET A 169 18.42 6.51 10.94
CA MET A 169 16.98 6.68 11.15
C MET A 169 16.52 6.15 12.50
N CYS A 170 17.03 4.99 12.91
CA CYS A 170 16.75 4.38 14.21
C CYS A 170 17.26 5.20 15.41
N LYS A 171 18.42 5.86 15.25
CA LYS A 171 18.91 6.84 16.25
C LYS A 171 18.00 8.06 16.32
N VAL A 172 17.55 8.58 15.18
CA VAL A 172 16.60 9.71 15.11
C VAL A 172 15.27 9.36 15.81
N LEU A 173 14.80 8.12 15.67
CA LEU A 173 13.60 7.63 16.36
C LEU A 173 13.77 7.49 17.89
N GLY A 174 14.99 7.61 18.40
CA GLY A 174 15.33 7.49 19.82
C GLY A 174 15.64 6.05 20.27
N GLY A 175 15.87 5.12 19.34
CA GLY A 175 16.23 3.73 19.66
C GLY A 175 15.10 2.91 20.32
N GLY A 176 15.50 1.87 21.06
CA GLY A 176 14.62 0.95 21.79
C GLY A 176 13.79 0.04 20.88
N MET A 177 12.79 -0.63 21.46
CA MET A 177 12.02 -1.70 20.79
C MET A 177 11.41 -1.30 19.44
N ARG A 178 11.01 -0.02 19.26
CA ARG A 178 10.45 0.46 17.98
C ARG A 178 11.51 0.53 16.89
N ALA A 179 12.72 0.98 17.23
CA ALA A 179 13.85 1.02 16.30
C ALA A 179 14.33 -0.39 15.99
N GLU A 180 14.40 -1.25 17.01
CA GLU A 180 14.76 -2.67 16.87
C GLU A 180 13.79 -3.41 15.95
N GLU A 181 12.47 -3.20 16.08
CA GLU A 181 11.47 -3.81 15.18
C GLU A 181 11.67 -3.37 13.72
N ILE A 182 11.97 -2.09 13.48
CA ILE A 182 12.25 -1.56 12.14
C ILE A 182 13.52 -2.19 11.55
N GLU A 183 14.59 -2.29 12.34
CA GLU A 183 15.84 -2.92 11.91
C GLU A 183 15.64 -4.40 11.60
N GLU A 184 14.93 -5.12 12.46
CA GLU A 184 14.62 -6.54 12.26
C GLU A 184 13.81 -6.75 10.98
N LEU A 185 12.75 -5.97 10.76
CA LEU A 185 11.92 -6.05 9.55
C LEU A 185 12.73 -5.81 8.27
N TRP A 186 13.59 -4.79 8.27
CA TRP A 186 14.42 -4.46 7.12
C TRP A 186 15.46 -5.56 6.86
N GLN A 187 16.13 -6.04 7.89
CA GLN A 187 17.10 -7.15 7.78
C GLN A 187 16.42 -8.45 7.33
N GLU A 188 15.21 -8.71 7.79
CA GLU A 188 14.41 -9.87 7.40
C GLU A 188 14.18 -9.89 5.88
N TYR A 189 13.81 -8.74 5.32
CA TYR A 189 13.62 -8.51 3.88
C TYR A 189 14.92 -8.61 3.09
N GLU A 190 15.98 -7.93 3.53
CA GLU A 190 17.26 -7.89 2.82
C GLU A 190 17.94 -9.26 2.76
N ASN A 191 17.86 -10.01 3.85
CA ASN A 191 18.39 -11.37 3.92
C ASN A 191 17.45 -12.42 3.32
N ASN A 192 16.23 -12.03 2.94
CA ASN A 192 15.20 -12.93 2.40
C ASN A 192 14.99 -14.16 3.30
N SER A 193 14.88 -13.90 4.61
CA SER A 193 15.10 -14.91 5.66
C SER A 193 13.83 -15.58 6.20
N SER A 194 12.65 -15.12 5.79
CA SER A 194 11.34 -15.62 6.23
C SER A 194 10.38 -15.86 5.07
N LEU A 195 9.26 -16.55 5.34
CA LEU A 195 8.18 -16.72 4.35
C LEU A 195 7.56 -15.37 3.99
N GLU A 196 7.45 -14.48 4.97
CA GLU A 196 6.93 -13.13 4.82
C GLU A 196 7.83 -12.27 3.93
N ALA A 197 9.14 -12.29 4.15
CA ALA A 197 10.12 -11.58 3.31
C ALA A 197 10.11 -12.11 1.87
N ASN A 198 10.04 -13.44 1.69
CA ASN A 198 9.91 -14.06 0.38
C ASN A 198 8.66 -13.57 -0.36
N LEU A 199 7.52 -13.51 0.32
CA LEU A 199 6.27 -13.03 -0.26
C LEU A 199 6.34 -11.53 -0.60
N VAL A 200 6.88 -10.70 0.30
CA VAL A 200 6.99 -9.25 0.05
C VAL A 200 7.97 -8.94 -1.08
N LYS A 201 9.06 -9.72 -1.23
CA LYS A 201 9.95 -9.64 -2.41
C LYS A 201 9.22 -10.00 -3.69
N ASP A 202 8.23 -10.87 -3.66
CA ASP A 202 7.39 -11.15 -4.85
C ASP A 202 6.40 -10.00 -5.10
N PHE A 203 5.81 -9.43 -4.05
CA PHE A 203 4.95 -8.24 -4.18
C PHE A 203 5.70 -7.04 -4.76
N ASP A 204 6.95 -6.80 -4.37
CA ASP A 204 7.80 -5.75 -4.98
C ASP A 204 7.89 -5.92 -6.51
N LYS A 205 8.17 -7.15 -6.98
CA LYS A 205 8.24 -7.46 -8.41
C LYS A 205 6.89 -7.34 -9.11
N VAL A 206 5.81 -7.82 -8.50
CA VAL A 206 4.44 -7.72 -9.04
C VAL A 206 4.04 -6.25 -9.18
N GLU A 207 4.29 -5.44 -8.15
CA GLU A 207 3.98 -4.03 -8.11
C GLU A 207 4.73 -3.27 -9.21
N LEU A 208 6.04 -3.55 -9.36
CA LEU A 208 6.89 -2.98 -10.41
C LEU A 208 6.32 -3.22 -11.81
N ILE A 209 5.94 -4.46 -12.14
CA ILE A 209 5.45 -4.77 -13.49
C ILE A 209 4.02 -4.30 -13.72
N LEU A 210 3.20 -4.24 -12.67
CA LEU A 210 1.86 -3.66 -12.74
C LEU A 210 1.97 -2.15 -13.02
N GLN A 211 2.89 -1.46 -12.34
CA GLN A 211 3.17 -0.05 -12.61
C GLN A 211 3.72 0.17 -14.02
N ALA A 212 4.60 -0.72 -14.50
CA ALA A 212 5.12 -0.66 -15.87
C ALA A 212 3.97 -0.71 -16.87
N LEU A 213 3.02 -1.64 -16.71
CA LEU A 213 1.87 -1.81 -17.59
C LEU A 213 0.96 -0.57 -17.64
N GLU A 214 0.70 0.02 -16.47
CA GLU A 214 -0.04 1.28 -16.35
C GLU A 214 0.70 2.41 -17.08
N TYR A 215 2.02 2.50 -16.95
CA TYR A 215 2.82 3.51 -17.64
C TYR A 215 2.97 3.28 -19.14
N GLU A 216 3.04 2.03 -19.61
CA GLU A 216 2.98 1.72 -21.05
C GLU A 216 1.68 2.29 -21.64
N THR A 217 0.56 2.08 -20.94
CA THR A 217 -0.76 2.57 -21.36
C THR A 217 -0.86 4.09 -21.30
N GLN A 218 -0.41 4.72 -20.21
CA GLN A 218 -0.54 6.16 -20.00
C GLN A 218 0.42 6.99 -20.86
N HIS A 219 1.63 6.49 -21.09
CA HIS A 219 2.70 7.24 -21.76
C HIS A 219 3.02 6.74 -23.16
N GLY A 220 2.41 5.64 -23.61
CA GLY A 220 2.68 5.04 -24.93
C GLY A 220 4.13 4.57 -25.06
N LYS A 221 4.71 4.06 -23.95
CA LYS A 221 6.09 3.56 -23.92
C LYS A 221 6.14 2.04 -23.97
N VAL A 222 7.31 1.53 -24.32
CA VAL A 222 7.65 0.11 -24.21
C VAL A 222 8.60 -0.05 -23.04
N LEU A 223 8.20 -0.81 -22.03
CA LEU A 223 8.89 -0.99 -20.76
C LEU A 223 9.23 -2.48 -20.54
N ASP A 224 9.51 -3.20 -21.64
CA ASP A 224 9.73 -4.65 -21.67
C ASP A 224 10.81 -5.13 -20.69
N GLU A 225 11.83 -4.31 -20.44
CA GLU A 225 12.94 -4.65 -19.55
C GLU A 225 12.49 -4.93 -18.10
N PHE A 226 11.45 -4.26 -17.61
CA PHE A 226 10.91 -4.49 -16.26
C PHE A 226 10.26 -5.87 -16.14
N PHE A 227 9.65 -6.35 -17.22
CA PHE A 227 9.07 -7.70 -17.26
C PHE A 227 10.15 -8.76 -17.44
N VAL A 228 11.15 -8.50 -18.28
CA VAL A 228 12.27 -9.43 -18.49
C VAL A 228 13.10 -9.56 -17.21
N SER A 229 13.31 -8.46 -16.48
CA SER A 229 14.11 -8.46 -15.25
C SER A 229 13.45 -9.23 -14.11
N THR A 230 12.14 -9.47 -14.15
CA THR A 230 11.37 -10.20 -13.12
C THR A 230 11.05 -11.65 -13.51
N ALA A 231 11.15 -12.00 -14.80
CA ALA A 231 10.87 -13.33 -15.31
C ALA A 231 11.66 -14.42 -14.57
N GLY A 232 10.95 -15.45 -14.08
CA GLY A 232 11.56 -16.57 -13.36
C GLY A 232 12.08 -16.26 -11.95
N LYS A 233 11.79 -15.06 -11.40
CA LYS A 233 12.26 -14.63 -10.07
C LYS A 233 11.18 -14.62 -8.97
N PHE A 234 9.98 -15.13 -9.28
CA PHE A 234 8.90 -15.29 -8.30
C PHE A 234 9.12 -16.56 -7.48
N GLN A 235 9.16 -16.41 -6.16
CA GLN A 235 9.55 -17.48 -5.23
C GLN A 235 8.33 -18.26 -4.71
N THR A 236 7.28 -17.53 -4.34
CA THR A 236 6.07 -18.03 -3.68
C THR A 236 4.99 -18.41 -4.69
N GLU A 237 4.09 -19.33 -4.31
CA GLU A 237 2.95 -19.70 -5.15
C GLU A 237 1.97 -18.53 -5.35
N ILE A 238 1.81 -17.67 -4.34
CA ILE A 238 1.02 -16.44 -4.45
C ILE A 238 1.66 -15.48 -5.47
N GLY A 239 2.97 -15.26 -5.38
CA GLY A 239 3.68 -14.42 -6.33
C GLY A 239 3.55 -14.93 -7.76
N LYS A 240 3.65 -16.25 -7.97
CA LYS A 240 3.48 -16.87 -9.29
C LYS A 240 2.04 -16.78 -9.81
N SER A 241 1.03 -16.98 -8.95
CA SER A 241 -0.37 -16.99 -9.37
C SER A 241 -0.87 -15.61 -9.80
N ILE A 242 -0.33 -14.53 -9.23
CA ILE A 242 -0.67 -13.15 -9.64
C ILE A 242 -0.17 -12.84 -11.06
N ILE A 243 0.91 -13.48 -11.51
CA ILE A 243 1.52 -13.26 -12.83
C ILE A 243 0.88 -14.11 -13.93
N ASP A 244 0.25 -15.21 -13.55
CA ASP A 244 -0.45 -16.12 -14.47
C ASP A 244 -1.70 -15.44 -15.09
N PRO A 245 -2.35 -16.04 -16.10
CA PRO A 245 -2.47 -15.56 -17.48
C PRO A 245 -3.02 -14.14 -17.67
N ASP A 246 -3.63 -13.53 -16.67
CA ASP A 246 -4.35 -12.26 -16.75
C ASP A 246 -3.40 -11.08 -16.99
N LEU A 247 -2.25 -11.02 -16.32
CA LEU A 247 -1.26 -9.94 -16.51
C LEU A 247 -0.57 -10.03 -17.88
N VAL A 248 -0.21 -11.24 -18.31
CA VAL A 248 0.36 -11.51 -19.64
C VAL A 248 -0.67 -11.24 -20.74
N SER A 249 -1.91 -11.71 -20.57
CA SER A 249 -3.00 -11.51 -21.54
C SER A 249 -3.38 -10.05 -21.67
N PHE A 250 -3.43 -9.31 -20.56
CA PHE A 250 -3.71 -7.88 -20.55
C PHE A 250 -2.62 -7.09 -21.28
N ARG A 251 -1.34 -7.43 -21.06
CA ARG A 251 -0.23 -6.80 -21.80
C ARG A 251 -0.27 -7.11 -23.30
N VAL A 252 -0.60 -8.34 -23.70
CA VAL A 252 -0.81 -8.70 -25.13
C VAL A 252 -1.97 -7.88 -25.72
N ALA A 253 -3.06 -7.68 -24.96
CA ALA A 253 -4.20 -6.89 -25.39
C ALA A 253 -3.86 -5.40 -25.58
N ILE A 254 -3.07 -4.81 -24.67
CA ILE A 254 -2.57 -3.42 -24.82
C ILE A 254 -1.71 -3.30 -26.08
N ARG A 255 -0.75 -4.19 -26.28
CA ARG A 255 0.17 -4.09 -27.44
C ARG A 255 -0.55 -4.27 -28.77
N THR A 256 -1.56 -5.16 -28.85
CA THR A 256 -2.37 -5.31 -30.07
C THR A 256 -3.24 -4.08 -30.35
N THR A 257 -3.74 -3.38 -29.33
CA THR A 257 -4.50 -2.13 -29.52
C THR A 257 -3.64 -0.91 -29.83
N SER A 258 -2.41 -0.83 -29.31
CA SER A 258 -1.45 0.21 -29.71
C SER A 258 -0.97 0.03 -31.17
N TYR A 259 -0.95 -1.21 -31.68
CA TYR A 259 -0.58 -1.50 -33.07
C TYR A 259 -1.74 -1.33 -34.07
N VAL A 260 -2.97 -1.57 -33.63
CA VAL A 260 -4.18 -1.50 -34.47
C VAL A 260 -4.99 -0.28 -34.04
N GLY A 261 -4.78 0.85 -34.70
CA GLY A 261 -5.39 2.14 -34.38
C GLY A 261 -6.88 2.07 -34.01
N ALA A 262 -7.20 2.74 -32.90
CA ALA A 262 -8.52 3.12 -32.37
C ALA A 262 -9.74 2.68 -33.21
N THR A 263 -10.43 1.63 -32.77
CA THR A 263 -11.84 1.41 -33.15
C THR A 263 -12.72 1.31 -31.90
N SER A 264 -13.91 1.92 -32.02
CA SER A 264 -14.87 2.31 -30.99
C SER A 264 -15.48 1.19 -30.13
N LYS A 265 -14.99 -0.06 -30.22
CA LYS A 265 -15.40 -1.17 -29.35
C LYS A 265 -14.71 -1.18 -27.98
N LEU A 266 -13.65 -0.38 -27.80
CA LEU A 266 -12.79 -0.44 -26.61
C LEU A 266 -13.30 0.32 -25.39
N GLN A 267 -14.25 1.25 -25.55
CA GLN A 267 -14.83 1.94 -24.40
C GLN A 267 -15.73 1.01 -23.56
N GLN A 268 -16.24 -0.07 -24.17
CA GLN A 268 -17.00 -1.11 -23.47
C GLN A 268 -16.10 -2.18 -22.82
N LEU A 269 -14.96 -2.53 -23.42
CA LEU A 269 -14.01 -3.47 -22.81
C LEU A 269 -13.22 -2.86 -21.65
N ASN A 270 -12.90 -1.56 -21.70
CA ASN A 270 -12.26 -0.85 -20.59
C ASN A 270 -13.14 -0.85 -19.32
N GLN A 271 -14.47 -0.73 -19.47
CA GLN A 271 -15.41 -0.88 -18.35
C GLN A 271 -15.52 -2.34 -17.86
N SER A 272 -15.36 -3.32 -18.74
CA SER A 272 -15.44 -4.75 -18.39
C SER A 272 -14.18 -5.24 -17.67
N CYS A 273 -12.98 -4.89 -18.14
CA CYS A 273 -11.72 -5.31 -17.49
C CYS A 273 -11.45 -4.56 -16.17
N GLN A 274 -11.85 -3.29 -16.03
CA GLN A 274 -11.81 -2.61 -14.72
C GLN A 274 -12.76 -3.27 -13.71
N SER A 275 -13.84 -3.91 -14.16
CA SER A 275 -14.73 -4.66 -13.28
C SER A 275 -14.19 -6.04 -12.88
N GLU A 276 -13.37 -6.69 -13.72
CA GLU A 276 -12.73 -7.97 -13.39
C GLU A 276 -11.46 -7.81 -12.52
N PHE A 277 -10.72 -6.70 -12.66
CA PHE A 277 -9.59 -6.39 -11.77
C PHE A 277 -10.00 -5.95 -10.35
N CYS A 278 -11.29 -5.62 -10.16
CA CYS A 278 -11.82 -5.16 -8.88
C CYS A 278 -11.95 -6.29 -7.83
N ILE A 279 -11.70 -7.53 -8.23
CA ILE A 279 -11.87 -8.70 -7.38
C ILE A 279 -10.64 -9.57 -7.60
N LEU A 280 -9.62 -9.37 -6.76
CA LEU A 280 -8.86 -10.49 -6.22
C LEU A 280 -9.89 -11.54 -5.81
N ARG A 281 -10.08 -12.54 -6.68
CA ARG A 281 -11.26 -13.41 -6.67
C ARG A 281 -11.33 -14.16 -5.35
N CYS A 282 -12.28 -13.71 -4.52
CA CYS A 282 -12.91 -14.33 -3.36
C CYS A 282 -12.02 -15.10 -2.39
#